data_AF-A0A352S2N0-F1
#
_entry.id   AF-A0A352S2N0-F1
#
_cell.length_a   1.000
_cell.length_b   1.000
_cell.length_c   1.000
_cell.angle_alpha   90.00
_cell.angle_beta   90.00
_cell.angle_gamma   90.00
#
_symmetry.space_group_name_H-M   'P 1'
#
loop_
_entity.id
_entity.type
_entity.pdbx_description
1 polymer ?
#
loop_
_entity_poly.entity_id
_entity_poly.type
_entity_poly.pdbx_seq_one_letter_code
_entity_poly.pdbx_strand_id
1 'polypeptide(L)' 'GTPTRFGRISSQMAAFLDQAGGLWMRGVLNGKVGGAFTSTATQHGGQEATLFSIIANLL' A
#
# COMPACT_ATOMS: atom_id res chain seq x y z
N GLY A 1 -5.22 2.49 3.61
CA GLY A 1 -5.72 1.43 2.74
C GLY A 1 -6.13 2.00 1.39
N THR A 2 -6.27 1.16 0.38
CA THR A 2 -6.64 1.56 -1.01
C THR A 2 -7.55 0.50 -1.61
N PRO A 3 -8.49 0.84 -2.51
CA PRO A 3 -9.21 -0.18 -3.27
C PRO A 3 -8.24 -1.00 -4.13
N THR A 4 -8.63 -2.24 -4.40
CA THR A 4 -7.94 -3.14 -5.33
C THR A 4 -8.12 -2.64 -6.75
N ARG A 5 -7.00 -2.39 -7.44
CA ARG A 5 -7.01 -2.08 -8.88
C ARG A 5 -6.16 -3.10 -9.63
N PHE A 6 -6.83 -4.07 -10.26
CA PHE A 6 -6.18 -5.20 -10.95
C PHE A 6 -5.16 -5.94 -10.08
N GLY A 7 -5.49 -6.16 -8.80
CA GLY A 7 -4.59 -6.81 -7.84
C GLY A 7 -3.42 -5.94 -7.36
N ARG A 8 -3.46 -4.62 -7.57
CA ARG A 8 -2.44 -3.66 -7.13
C ARG A 8 -3.06 -2.49 -6.37
N ILE A 9 -2.19 -1.72 -5.70
CA ILE A 9 -2.56 -0.43 -5.12
C ILE A 9 -3.11 0.53 -6.18
N SER A 10 -4.05 1.40 -5.80
CA SER A 10 -4.51 2.45 -6.70
C SER A 10 -3.38 3.43 -7.01
N SER A 11 -3.43 4.07 -8.17
CA SER A 11 -2.46 5.09 -8.60
C SER A 11 -2.34 6.26 -7.60
N GLN A 12 -3.42 6.56 -6.89
CA GLN A 12 -3.52 7.66 -5.93
C GLN A 12 -2.74 7.31 -4.66
N MET A 13 -2.85 6.05 -4.20
CA MET A 13 -2.03 5.56 -3.10
C MET A 13 -0.56 5.41 -3.51
N ALA A 14 -0.28 4.94 -4.72
CA ALA A 14 1.09 4.86 -5.23
C ALA A 14 1.77 6.23 -5.21
N ALA A 15 1.13 7.24 -5.81
CA ALA A 15 1.66 8.61 -5.85
C ALA A 15 1.90 9.22 -4.45
N PHE A 16 1.04 8.90 -3.47
CA PHE A 16 1.24 9.32 -2.09
C PHE A 16 2.50 8.67 -1.46
N LEU A 17 2.70 7.36 -1.67
CA LEU A 17 3.87 6.66 -1.17
C LEU A 17 5.17 7.13 -1.86
N ASP A 18 5.12 7.43 -3.16
CA ASP A 18 6.25 8.03 -3.89
C ASP A 18 6.68 9.37 -3.28
N GLN A 19 5.74 10.21 -2.85
CA GLN A 19 6.05 11.47 -2.15
C GLN A 19 6.68 11.26 -0.76
N ALA A 20 6.39 10.11 -0.12
CA ALA A 20 6.96 9.76 1.18
C ALA A 20 8.41 9.25 1.11
N GLY A 21 9.01 9.10 -0.08
CA GLY A 21 10.38 8.62 -0.26
C GLY A 21 11.44 9.42 0.51
N GLY A 22 11.24 10.72 0.69
CA GLY A 22 12.14 11.56 1.51
C GLY A 22 12.08 11.23 3.02
N LEU A 23 10.93 10.79 3.53
CA LEU A 23 10.78 10.32 4.91
C LEU A 23 11.40 8.93 5.09
N TRP A 24 11.22 8.06 4.09
CA TRP A 24 11.87 6.75 4.05
C TRP A 24 13.41 6.87 4.05
N MET A 25 13.97 7.73 3.20
CA MET A 25 15.42 7.96 3.12
C MET A 25 16.01 8.47 4.45
N ARG A 26 15.25 9.28 5.20
CA ARG A 26 15.65 9.78 6.53
C ARG A 26 15.50 8.74 7.64
N GLY A 27 14.96 7.56 7.32
CA GLY A 27 14.72 6.47 8.27
C GLY A 27 13.65 6.77 9.33
N VAL A 28 12.89 7.86 9.19
CA VAL A 28 11.91 8.29 10.20
C VAL A 28 10.64 7.43 10.22
N LEU A 29 10.49 6.55 9.24
CA LEU A 29 9.39 5.57 9.16
C LEU A 29 9.74 4.25 9.85
N ASN A 30 11.02 3.99 10.18
CA ASN A 30 11.45 2.77 10.83
C ASN A 30 10.85 2.64 12.25
N GLY A 31 10.42 1.42 12.60
CA GLY A 31 9.85 1.11 13.91
C GLY A 31 8.43 1.65 14.13
N LYS A 32 7.80 2.30 13.13
CA LYS A 32 6.39 2.69 13.20
C LYS A 32 5.50 1.50 12.82
N VAL A 33 4.49 1.24 13.65
CA VAL A 33 3.49 0.20 13.36
C VAL A 33 2.62 0.66 12.19
N GLY A 34 2.54 -0.16 11.15
CA GLY A 34 1.70 0.06 9.97
C GLY A 34 0.57 -0.96 9.87
N GLY A 35 -0.53 -0.56 9.21
CA GLY A 35 -1.67 -1.43 8.92
C GLY A 35 -2.15 -1.24 7.48
N ALA A 36 -2.61 -2.33 6.86
CA ALA A 36 -3.13 -2.33 5.50
C ALA A 36 -4.58 -2.83 5.46
N PHE A 37 -5.41 -2.18 4.65
CA PHE A 37 -6.77 -2.61 4.35
C PHE A 37 -7.08 -2.31 2.88
N THR A 38 -7.92 -3.13 2.26
CA THR A 38 -8.36 -2.98 0.87
C THR A 38 -9.86 -3.23 0.75
N SER A 39 -10.43 -2.81 -0.36
CA SER A 39 -11.80 -3.12 -0.76
C SER A 39 -11.82 -3.52 -2.23
N THR A 40 -12.68 -4.47 -2.57
CA THR A 40 -12.85 -5.03 -3.92
C THR A 40 -14.33 -5.29 -4.18
N ALA A 41 -14.74 -5.21 -5.45
CA ALA A 41 -16.12 -5.45 -5.84
C ALA A 41 -16.53 -6.93 -5.78
N THR A 42 -15.56 -7.85 -5.79
CA THR A 42 -15.80 -9.30 -5.78
C THR A 42 -14.89 -9.99 -4.77
N GLN A 43 -15.40 -11.09 -4.21
CA GLN A 43 -14.57 -12.02 -3.45
C GLN A 43 -13.46 -12.58 -4.35
N HIS A 44 -12.23 -12.63 -3.85
CA HIS A 44 -11.02 -12.99 -4.62
C HIS A 44 -10.65 -12.04 -5.78
N GLY A 45 -11.19 -10.82 -5.82
CA GLY A 45 -10.86 -9.82 -6.85
C GLY A 45 -9.44 -9.21 -6.77
N GLY A 46 -8.46 -9.92 -6.17
CA GLY A 46 -7.09 -9.44 -5.98
C GLY A 46 -6.85 -8.65 -4.69
N GLN A 47 -7.72 -8.81 -3.70
CA GLN A 47 -7.61 -8.17 -2.38
C GLN A 47 -6.32 -8.55 -1.65
N GLU A 48 -5.94 -9.83 -1.67
CA GLU A 48 -4.72 -10.32 -1.02
C GLU A 48 -3.47 -9.78 -1.71
N ALA A 49 -3.44 -9.79 -3.06
CA ALA A 49 -2.36 -9.20 -3.84
C ALA A 49 -2.21 -7.68 -3.59
N THR A 50 -3.33 -6.98 -3.42
CA THR A 50 -3.32 -5.54 -3.09
C THR A 50 -2.76 -5.30 -1.69
N LEU A 51 -3.17 -6.09 -0.69
CA LEU A 51 -2.62 -6.00 0.66
C LEU A 51 -1.12 -6.31 0.67
N PHE A 52 -0.69 -7.36 -0.03
CA PHE A 52 0.72 -7.69 -0.18
C PHE A 52 1.51 -6.54 -0.83
N SER A 53 0.96 -5.93 -1.88
CA SER A 53 1.57 -4.77 -2.52
C SER A 53 1.72 -3.56 -1.59
N ILE A 54 0.75 -3.33 -0.68
CA ILE A 54 0.87 -2.26 0.33
C ILE A 54 1.98 -2.59 1.31
N ILE A 55 1.98 -3.81 1.86
CA ILE A 55 2.97 -4.24 2.87
C ILE A 55 4.38 -4.19 2.28
N ALA A 56 4.57 -4.65 1.05
CA ALA A 56 5.86 -4.60 0.36
C ALA A 56 6.40 -3.18 0.13
N ASN A 57 5.54 -2.16 0.03
CA ASN A 57 5.98 -0.76 -0.07
C ASN A 57 6.29 -0.13 1.30
N LEU A 58 5.89 -0.77 2.40
CA LEU A 58 6.12 -0.30 3.77
C LEU A 58 7.32 -0.97 4.44
N LEU A 59 7.84 -2.05 3.85
CA LEU A 59 9.09 -2.73 4.22
C LEU A 59 10.27 -2.02 3.55
#